data_AF-A0A3D5KQM3-F1
#
_entry.id   AF-A0A3D5KQM3-F1
#
_cell.length_a   1.000
_cell.length_b   1.000
_cell.length_c   1.000
_cell.angle_alpha   90.00
_cell.angle_beta   90.00
_cell.angle_gamma   90.00
#
_symmetry.space_group_name_H-M   'P 1'
#
loop_
_entity.id
_entity.type
_entity.pdbx_description
1 polymer ?
#
loop_
_entity_poly.entity_id
_entity_poly.type
_entity_poly.pdbx_seq_one_letter_code
_entity_poly.pdbx_strand_id
1 'polypeptide(L)'
;MTKHEVVLAKANEIKIELKRLQRWDDNPMPEEKFEQMGAFGQGAMSFEQWIQFVLIDTIKEIVTHQGDFPSESNVGAYAVREFDGDPAASKLIQLLLELDSLINVDTVYEESLPNSNEYRGEPILGGHVSQLPIPPVAYQLAEVLPSFEGDALEAQLQTFDMFVVNTTEQGKEIIAKLLFEAAEKTVGEKERLRIKKAALSIQNGAPAAAPYNHEEAMKKYQQEFKKNYPNLDDSNLTQG
;
A
#
# COMPACT_ATOMS: atom_id res chain seq x y z
N MET A 1 15.28 14.65 -6.81
CA MET A 1 15.89 14.45 -5.49
C MET A 1 16.14 12.96 -5.33
N THR A 2 17.33 12.57 -4.88
CA THR A 2 17.67 11.17 -4.58
C THR A 2 16.99 10.73 -3.28
N LYS A 3 16.88 9.42 -3.02
CA LYS A 3 16.34 8.94 -1.74
C LYS A 3 17.12 9.51 -0.55
N HIS A 4 18.45 9.54 -0.64
CA HIS A 4 19.32 10.15 0.36
C HIS A 4 18.96 11.62 0.64
N GLU A 5 18.72 12.43 -0.39
CA GLU A 5 18.29 13.83 -0.22
C GLU A 5 16.91 13.95 0.44
N VAL A 6 15.95 13.11 0.04
CA VAL A 6 14.59 13.14 0.60
C VAL A 6 14.58 12.69 2.05
N VAL A 7 15.29 11.62 2.38
CA VAL A 7 15.41 11.11 3.76
C VAL A 7 16.16 12.11 4.65
N LEU A 8 17.23 12.75 4.15
CA LEU A 8 17.92 13.80 4.88
C LEU A 8 17.02 15.02 5.15
N ALA A 9 16.22 15.44 4.15
CA ALA A 9 15.25 16.51 4.33
C ALA A 9 14.22 16.16 5.41
N LYS A 10 13.72 14.92 5.41
CA LYS A 10 12.79 14.43 6.44
C LYS A 10 13.42 14.43 7.84
N ALA A 11 14.67 14.00 7.97
CA ALA A 11 15.40 14.06 9.25
C ALA A 11 15.55 15.50 9.78
N ASN A 12 15.73 16.49 8.89
CA ASN A 12 15.77 17.89 9.28
C ASN A 12 14.41 18.41 9.75
N GLU A 13 13.31 18.00 9.12
CA GLU A 13 11.95 18.34 9.59
C GLU A 13 11.68 17.77 10.98
N ILE A 14 12.08 16.51 11.24
CA ILE A 14 11.97 15.87 12.56
C ILE A 14 12.74 16.66 13.62
N LYS A 15 13.97 17.09 13.31
CA LYS A 15 14.77 17.95 14.20
C LYS A 15 14.07 19.27 14.50
N ILE A 16 13.51 19.94 13.49
CA ILE A 16 12.79 21.21 13.66
C ILE A 16 11.59 21.01 14.59
N GLU A 17 10.85 19.91 14.40
CA GLU A 17 9.68 19.59 15.22
C GLU A 17 10.04 19.27 16.67
N LEU A 18 11.10 18.50 16.91
CA LEU A 18 11.62 18.27 18.27
C LEU A 18 12.02 19.58 18.97
N LYS A 19 12.62 20.52 18.24
CA LYS A 19 12.93 21.86 18.77
C LYS A 19 11.67 22.65 19.08
N ARG A 20 10.67 22.62 18.20
CA ARG A 20 9.36 23.27 18.43
C ARG A 20 8.68 22.75 19.70
N LEU A 21 8.80 21.46 19.97
CA LEU A 21 8.28 20.79 21.16
C LEU A 21 9.12 21.00 22.43
N GLN A 22 10.28 21.67 22.32
CA GLN A 22 11.26 21.80 23.41
C GLN A 22 11.77 20.44 23.92
N ARG A 23 11.83 19.43 23.04
CA ARG A 23 12.31 18.07 23.33
C ARG A 23 13.65 17.74 22.67
N TRP A 24 14.33 18.77 22.17
CA TRP A 24 15.68 18.68 21.63
C TRP A 24 16.69 19.12 22.67
N ASP A 25 17.74 18.34 22.89
CA ASP A 25 18.80 18.64 23.85
C ASP A 25 20.13 18.86 23.13
N ASP A 26 20.67 20.08 23.12
CA ASP A 26 21.94 20.34 22.43
C ASP A 26 23.17 19.73 23.14
N ASN A 27 23.01 19.10 24.32
CA ASN A 27 24.10 18.43 25.01
C ASN A 27 24.32 16.99 24.51
N PRO A 28 25.55 16.60 24.14
CA PRO A 28 25.85 15.24 23.72
C PRO A 28 25.63 14.25 24.88
N MET A 29 25.14 13.05 24.57
CA MET A 29 24.97 12.00 25.58
C MET A 29 26.30 11.31 25.93
N PRO A 30 26.46 10.81 27.17
CA PRO A 30 27.59 9.98 27.56
C PRO A 30 27.71 8.73 26.69
N GLU A 31 28.93 8.40 26.26
CA GLU A 31 29.22 7.27 25.36
C GLU A 31 28.71 5.93 25.89
N GLU A 32 28.78 5.73 27.21
CA GLU A 32 28.29 4.55 27.93
C GLU A 32 26.80 4.24 27.68
N LYS A 33 25.99 5.26 27.36
CA LYS A 33 24.55 5.11 27.07
C LYS A 33 24.29 4.45 25.72
N PHE A 34 25.22 4.54 24.79
CA PHE A 34 25.11 3.94 23.46
C PHE A 34 25.51 2.47 23.47
N GLU A 35 26.40 2.05 24.38
CA GLU A 35 26.87 0.65 24.47
C GLU A 35 25.81 -0.32 25.02
N GLN A 36 24.86 0.19 25.82
CA GLN A 36 23.82 -0.62 26.49
C GLN A 36 22.41 -0.36 25.97
N MET A 37 22.27 0.28 24.80
CA MET A 37 20.95 0.62 24.28
C MET A 37 20.25 -0.58 23.63
N GLY A 38 19.02 -0.85 24.07
CA GLY A 38 18.10 -1.71 23.33
C GLY A 38 17.54 -1.01 22.09
N ALA A 39 16.68 -1.71 21.35
CA ALA A 39 15.95 -1.10 20.23
C ALA A 39 15.23 0.18 20.69
N PHE A 40 15.32 1.25 19.89
CA PHE A 40 14.73 2.56 20.19
C PHE A 40 15.19 3.19 21.53
N GLY A 41 16.38 2.81 22.03
CA GLY A 41 16.94 3.38 23.25
C GLY A 41 16.39 2.76 24.54
N GLN A 42 15.58 1.70 24.45
CA GLN A 42 14.98 1.05 25.61
C GLN A 42 16.03 0.68 26.65
N GLY A 43 15.79 1.13 27.89
CA GLY A 43 16.65 0.88 29.05
C GLY A 43 17.83 1.85 29.23
N ALA A 44 18.15 2.68 28.23
CA ALA A 44 19.32 3.57 28.26
C ALA A 44 18.97 5.06 28.17
N MET A 45 18.01 5.45 27.32
CA MET A 45 17.71 6.85 27.00
C MET A 45 16.21 7.06 26.71
N SER A 46 15.74 8.30 26.67
CA SER A 46 14.39 8.58 26.19
C SER A 46 14.29 8.34 24.68
N PHE A 47 13.08 8.12 24.18
CA PHE A 47 12.88 7.91 22.75
C PHE A 47 13.26 9.16 21.93
N GLU A 48 13.02 10.37 22.45
CA GLU A 48 13.46 11.62 21.80
C GLU A 48 14.98 11.74 21.74
N GLN A 49 15.67 11.34 22.80
CA GLN A 49 17.14 11.29 22.81
C GLN A 49 17.65 10.27 21.78
N TRP A 50 16.99 9.11 21.67
CA TRP A 50 17.33 8.12 20.65
C TRP A 50 17.11 8.66 19.23
N ILE A 51 15.99 9.35 18.97
CA ILE A 51 15.74 10.01 17.68
C ILE A 51 16.86 11.00 17.36
N GLN A 52 17.23 11.82 18.35
CA GLN A 52 18.23 12.86 18.17
C GLN A 52 19.63 12.31 17.90
N PHE A 53 20.14 11.46 18.79
CA PHE A 53 21.56 11.09 18.81
C PHE A 53 21.86 9.80 18.06
N VAL A 54 20.84 8.98 17.78
CA VAL A 54 21.02 7.73 17.05
C VAL A 54 20.43 7.86 15.66
N LEU A 55 19.11 8.06 15.55
CA LEU A 55 18.43 8.02 14.25
C LEU A 55 18.91 9.12 13.30
N ILE A 56 18.88 10.38 13.73
CA ILE A 56 19.22 11.52 12.86
C ILE A 56 20.69 11.50 12.47
N ASP A 57 21.58 11.12 13.39
CA ASP A 57 23.01 11.05 13.08
C ASP A 57 23.35 9.85 12.18
N THR A 58 22.71 8.69 12.39
CA THR A 58 22.82 7.54 11.47
C THR A 58 22.39 7.91 10.05
N ILE A 59 21.26 8.63 9.90
CA ILE A 59 20.80 9.09 8.58
C ILE A 59 21.85 10.00 7.92
N LYS A 60 22.44 10.95 8.66
CA LYS A 60 23.48 11.82 8.10
C LYS A 60 24.71 11.05 7.67
N GLU A 61 25.14 10.06 8.45
CA GLU A 61 26.28 9.20 8.10
C GLU A 61 26.01 8.42 6.83
N ILE A 62 24.86 7.73 6.73
CA ILE A 62 24.44 7.00 5.53
C ILE A 62 24.46 7.93 4.31
N VAL A 63 23.90 9.14 4.42
CA VAL A 63 23.87 10.11 3.31
C VAL A 63 25.26 10.62 2.95
N THR A 64 26.10 10.91 3.95
CA THR A 64 27.47 11.42 3.74
C THR A 64 28.34 10.38 3.04
N HIS A 65 28.19 9.11 3.41
CA HIS A 65 28.97 8.00 2.85
C HIS A 65 28.29 7.32 1.66
N GLN A 66 27.11 7.80 1.23
CA GLN A 66 26.28 7.16 0.20
C GLN A 66 26.05 5.66 0.48
N GLY A 67 25.86 5.32 1.76
CA GLY A 67 25.53 3.98 2.20
C GLY A 67 24.07 3.62 1.94
N ASP A 68 23.73 2.36 2.20
CA ASP A 68 22.35 1.89 2.07
C ASP A 68 21.55 2.19 3.34
N PHE A 69 20.28 2.58 3.16
CA PHE A 69 19.32 2.61 4.26
C PHE A 69 18.95 1.17 4.66
N PRO A 70 18.51 0.93 5.92
CA PRO A 70 18.00 -0.39 6.28
C PRO A 70 16.81 -0.76 5.39
N SER A 71 16.61 -2.06 5.16
CA SER A 71 15.51 -2.59 4.34
C SER A 71 14.13 -2.32 4.94
N GLU A 72 14.07 -2.07 6.24
CA GLU A 72 12.86 -1.73 6.97
C GLU A 72 13.13 -0.72 8.10
N SER A 73 12.10 0.05 8.42
CA SER A 73 12.03 1.04 9.49
C SER A 73 10.62 1.03 10.07
N ASN A 74 10.56 0.97 11.41
CA ASN A 74 9.32 0.96 12.20
C ASN A 74 9.35 2.03 13.29
N VAL A 75 10.09 3.11 13.07
CA VAL A 75 10.31 4.18 14.05
C VAL A 75 9.02 4.95 14.31
N GLY A 76 8.27 5.30 13.25
CA GLY A 76 6.97 5.95 13.34
C GLY A 76 5.92 5.07 14.00
N ALA A 77 5.90 3.77 13.71
CA ALA A 77 5.02 2.82 14.40
C ALA A 77 5.31 2.78 15.91
N TYR A 78 6.59 2.77 16.29
CA TYR A 78 7.00 2.88 17.70
C TYR A 78 6.55 4.22 18.31
N ALA A 79 6.71 5.32 17.58
CA ALA A 79 6.35 6.67 18.02
C ALA A 79 4.86 6.82 18.35
N VAL A 80 3.96 6.19 17.59
CA VAL A 80 2.51 6.19 17.87
C VAL A 80 2.23 5.65 19.27
N ARG A 81 2.91 4.57 19.66
CA ARG A 81 2.74 3.95 20.98
C ARG A 81 3.41 4.76 22.07
N GLU A 82 4.62 5.26 21.83
CA GLU A 82 5.40 5.99 22.83
C GLU A 82 4.76 7.34 23.20
N PHE A 83 4.16 8.01 22.20
CA PHE A 83 3.51 9.31 22.38
C PHE A 83 1.99 9.22 22.47
N ASP A 84 1.43 8.03 22.75
CA ASP A 84 0.00 7.89 22.94
C ASP A 84 -0.49 8.80 24.09
N GLY A 85 -1.60 9.50 23.85
CA GLY A 85 -2.13 10.50 24.78
C GLY A 85 -1.41 11.86 24.79
N ASP A 86 -0.40 12.09 23.94
CA ASP A 86 0.27 13.38 23.78
C ASP A 86 -0.11 14.09 22.46
N PRO A 87 -1.13 14.96 22.49
CA PRO A 87 -1.61 15.62 21.27
C PRO A 87 -0.58 16.58 20.67
N ALA A 88 0.37 17.10 21.46
CA ALA A 88 1.40 18.01 20.95
C ALA A 88 2.37 17.28 20.01
N ALA A 89 2.60 15.99 20.22
CA ALA A 89 3.51 15.16 19.43
C ALA A 89 2.92 14.66 18.10
N SER A 90 1.64 14.92 17.82
CA SER A 90 0.96 14.44 16.59
C SER A 90 1.75 14.71 15.31
N LYS A 91 2.36 15.90 15.19
CA LYS A 91 3.16 16.26 14.01
C LYS A 91 4.51 15.53 13.98
N LEU A 92 5.14 15.32 15.12
CA LEU A 92 6.36 14.51 15.23
C LEU A 92 6.10 13.06 14.81
N ILE A 93 5.00 12.47 15.32
CA ILE A 93 4.56 11.10 14.95
C ILE A 93 4.36 11.01 13.44
N GLN A 94 3.66 11.98 12.84
CA GLN A 94 3.45 12.02 11.39
C GLN A 94 4.80 12.02 10.63
N LEU A 95 5.75 12.86 11.03
CA LEU A 95 7.05 12.95 10.36
C LEU A 95 7.86 11.63 10.45
N LEU A 96 7.76 10.92 11.58
CA LEU A 96 8.42 9.63 11.77
C LEU A 96 7.74 8.50 10.96
N LEU A 97 6.42 8.53 10.81
CA LEU A 97 5.70 7.59 9.91
C LEU A 97 6.02 7.84 8.44
N GLU A 98 6.16 9.10 8.04
CA GLU A 98 6.61 9.47 6.70
C GLU A 98 8.06 9.01 6.46
N LEU A 99 8.94 9.10 7.47
CA LEU A 99 10.29 8.57 7.41
C LEU A 99 10.30 7.05 7.20
N ASP A 100 9.50 6.29 7.95
CA ASP A 100 9.35 4.83 7.74
C ASP A 100 8.95 4.53 6.29
N SER A 101 7.97 5.27 5.78
CA SER A 101 7.50 5.12 4.40
C SER A 101 8.60 5.39 3.38
N LEU A 102 9.45 6.39 3.60
CA LEU A 102 10.57 6.69 2.72
C LEU A 102 11.65 5.62 2.75
N ILE A 103 11.92 5.02 3.91
CA ILE A 103 12.96 4.00 4.08
C ILE A 103 12.49 2.65 3.52
N ASN A 104 11.27 2.25 3.86
CA ASN A 104 10.66 0.97 3.46
C ASN A 104 10.37 0.92 1.96
N VAL A 105 10.39 2.07 1.29
CA VAL A 105 10.40 2.16 -0.17
C VAL A 105 11.86 2.13 -0.63
N ASP A 106 12.41 0.94 -0.87
CA ASP A 106 13.47 0.80 -1.88
C ASP A 106 13.54 -0.58 -2.56
N THR A 107 13.57 -0.47 -3.89
CA THR A 107 14.10 -1.42 -4.88
C THR A 107 13.57 -2.85 -4.88
N VAL A 108 12.27 -3.00 -5.22
CA VAL A 108 11.87 -3.95 -6.27
C VAL A 108 10.77 -3.31 -7.13
N TYR A 109 11.16 -2.41 -8.06
CA TYR A 109 10.29 -1.95 -9.15
C TYR A 109 10.68 -2.52 -10.52
N GLU A 110 11.62 -3.47 -10.56
CA GLU A 110 11.76 -4.47 -11.62
C GLU A 110 11.66 -5.84 -10.97
N GLU A 111 10.67 -6.65 -11.38
CA GLU A 111 10.41 -8.04 -10.93
C GLU A 111 9.93 -8.27 -9.49
N SER A 112 8.75 -7.78 -9.13
CA SER A 112 7.70 -8.62 -8.51
C SER A 112 6.56 -7.73 -8.02
N LEU A 113 5.37 -7.94 -8.57
CA LEU A 113 4.13 -7.60 -7.90
C LEU A 113 4.13 -8.14 -6.47
N PRO A 114 3.41 -7.51 -5.51
CA PRO A 114 3.17 -8.12 -4.22
C PRO A 114 2.65 -9.54 -4.43
N ASN A 115 3.28 -10.51 -3.78
CA ASN A 115 2.86 -11.91 -3.85
C ASN A 115 1.43 -11.98 -3.29
N SER A 116 0.48 -12.30 -4.15
CA SER A 116 -0.94 -12.44 -3.82
C SER A 116 -1.25 -13.37 -2.66
N ASN A 117 -0.30 -14.24 -2.30
CA ASN A 117 -0.41 -15.13 -1.16
C ASN A 117 -0.19 -14.44 0.21
N GLU A 118 0.39 -13.25 0.29
CA GLU A 118 0.70 -12.60 1.58
C GLU A 118 -0.57 -12.13 2.33
N TYR A 119 -1.69 -11.97 1.61
CA TYR A 119 -2.99 -11.56 2.19
C TYR A 119 -4.04 -12.68 2.16
N ARG A 120 -3.62 -13.94 1.97
CA ARG A 120 -4.53 -15.08 1.91
C ARG A 120 -4.91 -15.51 3.34
N GLY A 121 -6.04 -15.02 3.84
CA GLY A 121 -6.65 -15.47 5.10
C GLY A 121 -6.70 -14.44 6.23
N GLU A 122 -6.21 -13.22 6.01
CA GLU A 122 -6.30 -12.15 7.01
C GLU A 122 -7.71 -11.53 7.04
N PRO A 123 -8.36 -11.40 8.21
CA PRO A 123 -9.67 -10.78 8.33
C PRO A 123 -9.63 -9.30 7.91
N ILE A 124 -10.53 -8.90 7.00
CA ILE A 124 -10.62 -7.53 6.42
C ILE A 124 -11.03 -6.45 7.44
N LEU A 125 -11.27 -6.81 8.70
CA LEU A 125 -11.77 -5.90 9.72
C LEU A 125 -10.70 -5.63 10.79
N GLY A 126 -9.71 -4.80 10.48
CA GLY A 126 -8.86 -4.23 11.54
C GLY A 126 -7.49 -3.64 11.16
N GLY A 127 -6.96 -3.86 9.95
CA GLY A 127 -5.60 -3.42 9.59
C GLY A 127 -5.57 -2.13 8.77
N HIS A 128 -4.58 -1.26 9.02
CA HIS A 128 -4.37 0.04 8.39
C HIS A 128 -4.49 0.06 6.85
N VAL A 129 -5.66 0.45 6.34
CA VAL A 129 -5.93 0.64 4.90
C VAL A 129 -5.37 1.97 4.35
N SER A 130 -4.64 2.71 5.19
CA SER A 130 -4.24 4.10 4.91
C SER A 130 -2.90 4.24 4.18
N GLN A 131 -2.12 3.16 4.02
CA GLN A 131 -0.78 3.18 3.44
C GLN A 131 -0.69 2.56 2.04
N LEU A 132 -1.69 1.77 1.63
CA LEU A 132 -1.75 1.26 0.27
C LEU A 132 -2.49 2.26 -0.62
N PRO A 133 -1.92 2.62 -1.79
CA PRO A 133 -2.56 3.56 -2.70
C PRO A 133 -3.91 3.04 -3.23
N ILE A 134 -4.13 1.72 -3.21
CA ILE A 134 -5.40 1.07 -3.53
C ILE A 134 -5.69 -0.09 -2.58
N PRO A 135 -6.99 -0.47 -2.38
CA PRO A 135 -7.35 -1.58 -1.51
C PRO A 135 -6.71 -2.92 -1.93
N PRO A 136 -6.35 -3.82 -0.98
CA PRO A 136 -5.79 -5.14 -1.28
C PRO A 136 -6.62 -5.98 -2.26
N VAL A 137 -7.95 -5.86 -2.18
CA VAL A 137 -8.88 -6.56 -3.08
C VAL A 137 -8.66 -6.22 -4.55
N ALA A 138 -8.16 -5.02 -4.88
CA ALA A 138 -7.86 -4.64 -6.26
C ALA A 138 -6.71 -5.46 -6.86
N TYR A 139 -5.69 -5.79 -6.04
CA TYR A 139 -4.58 -6.64 -6.45
C TYR A 139 -5.03 -8.07 -6.69
N GLN A 140 -5.81 -8.62 -5.76
CA GLN A 140 -6.37 -9.98 -5.88
C GLN A 140 -7.24 -10.10 -7.11
N LEU A 141 -8.09 -9.10 -7.36
CA LEU A 141 -8.96 -9.09 -8.53
C LEU A 141 -8.16 -9.04 -9.84
N ALA A 142 -7.09 -8.25 -9.89
CA ALA A 142 -6.23 -8.16 -11.08
C ALA A 142 -5.54 -9.49 -11.41
N GLU A 143 -5.18 -10.27 -10.39
CA GLU A 143 -4.54 -11.57 -10.57
C GLU A 143 -5.48 -12.61 -11.17
N VAL A 144 -6.75 -12.62 -10.74
CA VAL A 144 -7.74 -13.56 -11.28
C VAL A 144 -8.36 -13.06 -12.58
N LEU A 145 -8.21 -11.77 -12.91
CA LEU A 145 -8.74 -11.15 -14.13
C LEU A 145 -8.46 -11.93 -15.44
N PRO A 146 -7.26 -12.50 -15.67
CA PRO A 146 -6.95 -13.27 -16.87
C PRO A 146 -7.80 -14.54 -17.06
N SER A 147 -8.47 -15.01 -15.99
CA SER A 147 -9.34 -16.19 -16.04
C SER A 147 -10.78 -15.87 -16.46
N PHE A 148 -11.15 -14.58 -16.53
CA PHE A 148 -12.49 -14.16 -16.92
C PHE A 148 -12.57 -13.86 -18.41
N GLU A 149 -13.72 -14.20 -19.00
CA GLU A 149 -14.02 -13.97 -20.41
C GLU A 149 -15.39 -13.32 -20.58
N GLY A 150 -15.57 -12.62 -21.70
CA GLY A 150 -16.85 -12.04 -22.10
C GLY A 150 -17.54 -11.19 -21.01
N ASP A 151 -18.79 -11.52 -20.74
CA ASP A 151 -19.66 -10.78 -19.82
C ASP A 151 -19.09 -10.74 -18.38
N ALA A 152 -18.42 -11.82 -17.94
CA ALA A 152 -17.82 -11.87 -16.60
C ALA A 152 -16.58 -10.97 -16.48
N LEU A 153 -15.79 -10.86 -17.55
CA LEU A 153 -14.65 -9.95 -17.61
C LEU A 153 -15.08 -8.49 -17.51
N GLU A 154 -16.16 -8.11 -18.21
CA GLU A 154 -16.69 -6.75 -18.15
C GLU A 154 -17.17 -6.38 -16.74
N ALA A 155 -17.82 -7.31 -16.03
CA ALA A 155 -18.23 -7.09 -14.64
C ALA A 155 -17.02 -6.85 -13.71
N GLN A 156 -15.93 -7.63 -13.88
CA GLN A 156 -14.73 -7.41 -13.08
C GLN A 156 -14.03 -6.08 -13.42
N LEU A 157 -13.97 -5.71 -14.69
CA LEU A 157 -13.42 -4.42 -15.10
C LEU A 157 -14.23 -3.24 -14.54
N GLN A 158 -15.55 -3.38 -14.42
CA GLN A 158 -16.38 -2.34 -13.78
C GLN A 158 -16.10 -2.22 -12.27
N THR A 159 -15.76 -3.30 -11.58
CA THR A 159 -15.33 -3.23 -10.17
C THR A 159 -14.09 -2.35 -10.00
N PHE A 160 -13.19 -2.32 -11.00
CA PHE A 160 -12.05 -1.40 -10.98
C PHE A 160 -12.45 0.08 -11.06
N ASP A 161 -13.60 0.43 -11.66
CA ASP A 161 -14.09 1.81 -11.67
C ASP A 161 -14.36 2.32 -10.26
N MET A 162 -14.86 1.47 -9.37
CA MET A 162 -15.04 1.82 -7.97
C MET A 162 -13.71 2.12 -7.28
N PHE A 163 -12.66 1.37 -7.60
CA PHE A 163 -11.32 1.63 -7.04
C PHE A 163 -10.74 2.94 -7.60
N VAL A 164 -10.89 3.18 -8.90
CA VAL A 164 -10.41 4.40 -9.59
C VAL A 164 -11.07 5.67 -9.04
N VAL A 165 -12.35 5.62 -8.70
CA VAL A 165 -13.09 6.76 -8.13
C VAL A 165 -12.67 7.05 -6.68
N ASN A 166 -12.26 6.04 -5.93
CA ASN A 166 -11.97 6.13 -4.50
C ASN A 166 -10.47 6.10 -4.18
N THR A 167 -9.62 6.46 -5.15
CA THR A 167 -8.15 6.45 -4.99
C THR A 167 -7.49 7.75 -5.44
N THR A 168 -6.20 7.91 -5.12
CA THR A 168 -5.33 9.02 -5.54
C THR A 168 -4.85 8.82 -6.98
N GLU A 169 -4.25 9.85 -7.59
CA GLU A 169 -3.64 9.72 -8.93
C GLU A 169 -2.59 8.60 -8.99
N GLN A 170 -1.78 8.44 -7.94
CA GLN A 170 -0.83 7.34 -7.81
C GLN A 170 -1.53 5.97 -7.79
N GLY A 171 -2.67 5.86 -7.13
CA GLY A 171 -3.44 4.61 -7.13
C GLY A 171 -4.07 4.30 -8.49
N LYS A 172 -4.47 5.31 -9.26
CA LYS A 172 -4.92 5.12 -10.65
C LYS A 172 -3.81 4.58 -11.54
N GLU A 173 -2.59 5.10 -11.40
CA GLU A 173 -1.41 4.59 -12.11
C GLU A 173 -1.14 3.12 -11.78
N ILE A 174 -1.28 2.74 -10.50
CA ILE A 174 -1.10 1.36 -10.05
C ILE A 174 -2.19 0.45 -10.60
N ILE A 175 -3.46 0.88 -10.59
CA ILE A 175 -4.56 0.11 -11.21
C ILE A 175 -4.29 -0.12 -12.69
N ALA A 176 -3.87 0.92 -13.42
CA ALA A 176 -3.53 0.78 -14.82
C ALA A 176 -2.39 -0.23 -15.04
N LYS A 177 -1.34 -0.18 -14.20
CA LYS A 177 -0.24 -1.14 -14.26
C LYS A 177 -0.70 -2.58 -14.02
N LEU A 178 -1.52 -2.80 -12.99
CA LEU A 178 -2.10 -4.12 -12.67
C LEU A 178 -2.90 -4.68 -13.85
N LEU A 179 -3.68 -3.84 -14.53
CA LEU A 179 -4.44 -4.25 -15.71
C LEU A 179 -3.52 -4.57 -16.89
N PHE A 180 -2.43 -3.83 -17.11
CA PHE A 180 -1.46 -4.20 -18.14
C PHE A 180 -0.83 -5.57 -17.87
N GLU A 181 -0.41 -5.84 -16.63
CA GLU A 181 0.16 -7.13 -16.25
C GLU A 181 -0.84 -8.27 -16.36
N ALA A 182 -2.11 -8.02 -15.99
CA ALA A 182 -3.18 -8.98 -16.20
C ALA A 182 -3.36 -9.29 -17.69
N ALA A 183 -3.35 -8.27 -18.56
CA ALA A 183 -3.46 -8.46 -20.01
C ALA A 183 -2.31 -9.34 -20.56
N GLU A 184 -1.07 -9.13 -20.12
CA GLU A 184 0.08 -9.95 -20.53
C GLU A 184 -0.07 -11.42 -20.12
N LYS A 185 -0.75 -11.68 -18.98
CA LYS A 185 -1.05 -13.05 -18.50
C LYS A 185 -2.29 -13.67 -19.17
N THR A 186 -3.11 -12.90 -19.88
CA THR A 186 -4.33 -13.39 -20.53
C THR A 186 -4.01 -14.14 -21.82
N VAL A 187 -4.48 -15.38 -21.93
CA VAL A 187 -4.27 -16.23 -23.12
C VAL A 187 -5.12 -15.76 -24.30
N GLY A 188 -6.38 -15.38 -24.06
CA GLY A 188 -7.31 -14.91 -25.09
C GLY A 188 -6.90 -13.55 -25.67
N GLU A 189 -6.74 -13.46 -27.00
CA GLU A 189 -6.34 -12.22 -27.69
C GLU A 189 -7.37 -11.10 -27.51
N LYS A 190 -8.66 -11.44 -27.59
CA LYS A 190 -9.76 -10.49 -27.43
C LYS A 190 -9.81 -9.93 -26.00
N GLU A 191 -9.70 -10.79 -25.01
CA GLU A 191 -9.73 -10.47 -23.58
C GLU A 191 -8.50 -9.65 -23.19
N ARG A 192 -7.31 -10.05 -23.68
CA ARG A 192 -6.06 -9.30 -23.53
C ARG A 192 -6.20 -7.87 -24.04
N LEU A 193 -6.67 -7.70 -25.28
CA LEU A 193 -6.87 -6.37 -25.87
C LEU A 193 -7.90 -5.55 -25.08
N ARG A 194 -8.94 -6.19 -24.55
CA ARG A 194 -9.97 -5.53 -23.76
C ARG A 194 -9.45 -5.03 -22.41
N ILE A 195 -8.67 -5.84 -21.70
CA ILE A 195 -8.02 -5.46 -20.42
C ILE A 195 -7.00 -4.34 -20.69
N LYS A 196 -6.19 -4.46 -21.76
CA LYS A 196 -5.24 -3.42 -22.16
C LYS A 196 -5.93 -2.09 -22.49
N LYS A 197 -7.09 -2.14 -23.15
CA LYS A 197 -7.91 -0.96 -23.41
C LYS A 197 -8.45 -0.34 -22.11
N ALA A 198 -8.84 -1.15 -21.12
CA ALA A 198 -9.26 -0.66 -19.81
C ALA A 198 -8.12 0.08 -19.09
N ALA A 199 -6.92 -0.50 -19.09
CA ALA A 199 -5.72 0.12 -18.52
C ALA A 199 -5.43 1.50 -19.15
N LEU A 200 -5.49 1.58 -20.49
CA LEU A 200 -5.32 2.83 -21.23
C LEU A 200 -6.42 3.85 -20.92
N SER A 201 -7.68 3.43 -20.78
CA SER A 201 -8.76 4.35 -20.40
C SER A 201 -8.48 4.99 -19.05
N ILE A 202 -8.07 4.21 -18.05
CA ILE A 202 -7.78 4.70 -16.69
C ILE A 202 -6.61 5.70 -16.69
N GLN A 203 -5.55 5.42 -17.44
CA GLN A 203 -4.43 6.37 -17.61
C GLN A 203 -4.86 7.71 -18.22
N ASN A 204 -5.86 7.69 -19.09
CA ASN A 204 -6.43 8.89 -19.71
C ASN A 204 -7.55 9.53 -18.88
N GLY A 205 -7.75 9.09 -17.63
CA GLY A 205 -8.78 9.62 -16.73
C GLY A 205 -10.21 9.19 -17.07
N ALA A 206 -10.39 8.13 -17.86
CA ALA A 206 -11.67 7.56 -18.24
C ALA A 206 -11.96 6.23 -17.50
N PRO A 207 -13.23 5.80 -17.38
CA PRO A 207 -13.59 4.52 -16.79
C PRO A 207 -12.95 3.32 -17.49
N ALA A 208 -12.63 2.28 -16.73
CA ALA A 208 -12.12 0.98 -17.16
C ALA A 208 -13.11 0.23 -18.06
N ALA A 209 -14.41 0.38 -17.79
CA ALA A 209 -15.49 -0.23 -18.56
C ALA A 209 -16.64 0.73 -18.84
N ALA A 210 -17.40 0.43 -19.89
CA ALA A 210 -18.71 1.02 -20.05
C ALA A 210 -19.62 0.50 -18.94
N PRO A 211 -20.65 1.26 -18.50
CA PRO A 211 -21.56 0.81 -17.45
C PRO A 211 -22.17 -0.55 -17.81
N TYR A 212 -21.85 -1.57 -17.01
CA TYR A 212 -22.29 -2.94 -17.27
C TYR A 212 -23.61 -3.22 -16.52
N ASN A 213 -24.65 -3.57 -17.29
CA ASN A 213 -25.98 -3.81 -16.74
C ASN A 213 -26.08 -5.21 -16.14
N HIS A 214 -25.81 -5.30 -14.84
CA HIS A 214 -25.81 -6.53 -14.07
C HIS A 214 -27.15 -7.30 -14.15
N GLU A 215 -28.27 -6.60 -14.32
CA GLU A 215 -29.60 -7.23 -14.37
C GLU A 215 -29.81 -8.02 -15.66
N GLU A 216 -29.38 -7.48 -16.80
CA GLU A 216 -29.49 -8.14 -18.10
C GLU A 216 -28.55 -9.34 -18.20
N ALA A 217 -27.35 -9.21 -17.65
CA ALA A 217 -26.36 -10.28 -17.59
C ALA A 217 -26.81 -11.46 -16.73
N MET A 218 -27.34 -11.20 -15.52
CA MET A 218 -27.87 -12.26 -14.65
C MET A 218 -29.06 -12.98 -15.28
N LYS A 219 -29.95 -12.26 -15.98
CA LYS A 219 -31.05 -12.90 -16.72
C LYS A 219 -30.54 -13.84 -17.80
N LYS A 220 -29.53 -13.43 -18.57
CA LYS A 220 -28.91 -14.25 -19.62
C LYS A 220 -28.22 -15.49 -19.03
N TYR A 221 -27.48 -15.34 -17.93
CA TYR A 221 -26.85 -16.44 -17.21
C TYR A 221 -27.89 -17.43 -16.65
N GLN A 222 -28.96 -16.93 -16.02
CA GLN A 222 -30.06 -17.78 -15.53
C GLN A 222 -30.76 -18.55 -16.66
N GLN A 223 -30.89 -17.94 -17.84
CA GLN A 223 -31.48 -18.60 -19.02
C GLN A 223 -30.55 -19.68 -19.57
N GLU A 224 -29.25 -19.43 -19.69
CA GLU A 224 -28.25 -20.42 -20.12
C GLU A 224 -28.10 -21.56 -19.10
N PHE A 225 -28.12 -21.24 -17.80
CA PHE A 225 -28.08 -22.23 -16.73
C PHE A 225 -29.32 -23.14 -16.77
N LYS A 226 -30.54 -22.58 -16.91
CA LYS A 226 -31.78 -23.37 -17.06
C LYS A 226 -31.78 -24.22 -18.33
N LYS A 227 -31.16 -23.74 -19.41
CA LYS A 227 -31.01 -24.50 -20.66
C LYS A 227 -30.05 -25.68 -20.52
N ASN A 228 -28.96 -25.51 -19.77
CA ASN A 228 -27.93 -26.54 -19.58
C ASN A 228 -28.23 -27.51 -18.43
N TYR A 229 -29.07 -27.11 -17.47
CA TYR A 229 -29.49 -27.93 -16.32
C TYR A 229 -31.01 -27.93 -16.13
N PRO A 230 -31.78 -28.53 -17.05
CA PRO A 230 -33.25 -28.47 -17.03
C PRO A 230 -33.91 -29.22 -15.85
N ASN A 231 -33.15 -30.01 -15.07
CA ASN A 231 -33.66 -30.91 -14.02
C ASN A 231 -33.18 -30.57 -12.60
N LEU A 232 -32.56 -29.41 -12.36
CA LEU A 232 -32.27 -28.96 -11.00
C LEU A 232 -33.53 -28.32 -10.42
N ASP A 233 -34.21 -29.06 -9.55
CA ASP A 233 -35.41 -28.61 -8.85
C ASP A 233 -35.02 -27.57 -7.77
N ASP A 234 -35.78 -26.48 -7.66
CA ASP A 234 -35.49 -25.26 -6.85
C ASP A 234 -35.53 -25.49 -5.32
N SER A 235 -35.52 -26.74 -4.85
CA SER A 235 -35.88 -27.11 -3.47
C SER A 235 -34.73 -27.17 -2.46
N ASN A 236 -33.48 -26.86 -2.82
CA ASN A 236 -32.32 -26.99 -1.91
C ASN A 236 -31.53 -25.69 -1.63
N LEU A 237 -32.02 -24.50 -1.98
CA LEU A 237 -31.28 -23.25 -1.78
C LEU A 237 -31.64 -22.45 -0.52
N THR A 238 -32.38 -23.03 0.43
CA THR A 238 -32.71 -22.36 1.70
C THR A 238 -32.41 -23.21 2.92
N GLN A 239 -31.16 -23.64 3.15
CA GLN A 239 -30.59 -23.82 4.50
C GLN A 239 -29.05 -23.75 4.41
N GLY A 240 -28.46 -22.78 5.12
CA GLY A 240 -27.03 -22.52 5.20
C GLY A 240 -26.76 -21.13 5.72
#